data_AF-A0A8H7L3W2-F1
#
_entry.id   AF-A0A8H7L3W2-F1
#
_cell.length_a   1.000
_cell.length_b   1.000
_cell.length_c   1.000
_cell.angle_alpha   90.00
_cell.angle_beta   90.00
_cell.angle_gamma   90.00
#
_symmetry.space_group_name_H-M   'P 1'
#
loop_
_entity.id
_entity.type
_entity.pdbx_description
1 polymer ?
#
loop_
_entity_poly.entity_id
_entity_poly.type
_entity_poly.pdbx_seq_one_letter_code
_entity_poly.pdbx_strand_id
1 'polypeptide(L)'
;MRYPLTKYTIQPFADHDLMNDPLKAADQKAWNILLSQLRVAVENAFGCLKGRFPALRNFPGHNIHQMYCTVEALLIVHNIVEEFGDDPTTIDGFNGVEDPHAAEAFQACPDRLDEDDLFWTGLLQRKALMNYSKEQLLL
;
A
#
# COMPACT_ATOMS: atom_id res chain seq x y z
N MET A 1 -13.11 2.33 -4.86
CA MET A 1 -12.58 1.00 -5.22
C MET A 1 -12.09 0.34 -3.93
N ARG A 2 -12.63 -0.81 -3.51
CA ARG A 2 -12.12 -1.54 -2.33
C ARG A 2 -11.15 -2.60 -2.83
N TYR A 3 -9.88 -2.47 -2.52
CA TYR A 3 -8.88 -3.51 -2.81
C TYR A 3 -9.21 -4.78 -2.01
N PRO A 4 -9.12 -5.98 -2.60
CA PRO A 4 -9.29 -7.21 -1.86
C PRO A 4 -8.24 -7.28 -0.74
N LEU A 5 -8.70 -7.50 0.50
CA LEU A 5 -7.82 -7.64 1.66
C LEU A 5 -7.08 -8.97 1.52
N THR A 6 -5.80 -8.92 1.17
CA THR A 6 -4.95 -10.11 1.13
C THR A 6 -4.31 -10.33 2.50
N LYS A 7 -3.83 -11.55 2.78
CA LYS A 7 -3.07 -11.89 3.98
C LYS A 7 -1.76 -11.09 4.17
N TYR A 8 -1.35 -10.36 3.14
CA TYR A 8 -0.17 -9.51 3.13
C TYR A 8 -0.49 -8.03 3.38
N THR A 9 -1.78 -7.67 3.47
CA THR A 9 -2.22 -6.28 3.64
C THR A 9 -2.64 -6.03 5.07
N ILE A 10 -2.22 -4.89 5.65
CA ILE A 10 -2.74 -4.43 6.94
C ILE A 10 -4.25 -4.23 6.83
N GLN A 11 -5.01 -4.97 7.63
CA GLN A 11 -6.46 -4.95 7.56
C GLN A 11 -7.04 -3.80 8.40
N PRO A 12 -7.91 -2.95 7.82
CA PRO A 12 -8.70 -1.99 8.60
C PRO A 12 -9.54 -2.73 9.64
N PHE A 13 -9.95 -2.07 10.72
CA PHE A 13 -10.97 -2.64 11.61
C PHE A 13 -12.30 -2.74 10.85
N ALA A 14 -12.90 -3.93 10.85
CA ALA A 14 -14.23 -4.13 10.25
C ALA A 14 -15.31 -3.46 11.11
N ASP A 15 -16.46 -3.15 10.52
CA ASP A 15 -17.57 -2.51 11.25
C ASP A 15 -18.08 -3.36 12.43
N HIS A 16 -17.93 -4.69 12.35
CA HIS A 16 -18.26 -5.62 13.44
C HIS A 16 -17.12 -5.82 14.46
N ASP A 17 -15.89 -5.41 14.13
CA ASP A 17 -14.74 -5.39 15.05
C ASP A 17 -14.67 -4.11 15.88
N LEU A 18 -15.51 -3.12 15.55
CA LEU A 18 -15.65 -1.91 16.35
C LEU A 18 -16.18 -2.31 17.73
N MET A 19 -15.33 -2.18 18.74
CA MET A 19 -15.69 -2.58 20.10
C MET A 19 -16.89 -1.74 20.59
N ASN A 20 -17.77 -2.37 21.39
CA ASN A 20 -18.91 -1.69 22.02
C ASN A 20 -18.52 -0.52 22.94
N ASP A 21 -17.24 -0.42 23.30
CA ASP A 21 -16.67 0.70 24.06
C ASP A 21 -16.50 1.93 23.14
N PRO A 22 -17.23 3.03 23.38
CA PRO A 22 -17.22 4.22 22.52
C PRO A 22 -15.83 4.85 22.33
N LEU A 23 -14.97 4.77 23.35
CA LEU A 23 -13.62 5.34 23.30
C LEU A 23 -12.70 4.51 22.39
N LYS A 24 -12.79 3.18 22.47
CA LYS A 24 -12.04 2.28 21.58
C LYS A 24 -12.54 2.34 20.15
N ALA A 25 -13.85 2.48 19.95
CA ALA A 25 -14.43 2.66 18.63
C ALA A 25 -13.96 3.96 17.95
N ALA A 26 -13.79 5.04 18.72
CA ALA A 26 -13.25 6.30 18.21
C ALA A 26 -11.77 6.16 17.76
N ASP A 27 -10.93 5.52 18.59
CA ASP A 27 -9.53 5.22 18.25
C ASP A 27 -9.41 4.36 16.97
N GLN A 28 -10.22 3.30 16.87
CA GLN A 28 -10.23 2.41 15.70
C GLN A 28 -10.65 3.13 14.42
N LYS A 29 -11.64 4.04 14.50
CA LYS A 29 -12.06 4.88 13.38
C LYS A 29 -10.97 5.87 12.98
N ALA A 30 -10.32 6.53 13.94
CA ALA A 30 -9.21 7.45 13.67
C ALA A 30 -8.05 6.71 12.98
N TRP A 31 -7.72 5.50 13.43
CA TRP A 31 -6.70 4.69 12.78
C TRP A 31 -7.10 4.24 11.37
N ASN A 32 -8.36 3.82 11.14
CA ASN A 32 -8.85 3.49 9.80
C ASN A 32 -8.73 4.68 8.83
N ILE A 33 -9.02 5.91 9.32
CA ILE A 33 -8.86 7.14 8.53
C ILE A 33 -7.38 7.35 8.18
N LEU A 34 -6.49 7.28 9.18
CA LEU A 34 -5.05 7.44 8.97
C LEU A 34 -4.50 6.39 7.99
N LEU A 35 -4.86 5.13 8.17
CA LEU A 35 -4.47 4.05 7.26
C LEU A 35 -4.97 4.31 5.84
N SER A 36 -6.20 4.78 5.68
CA SER A 36 -6.77 5.11 4.37
C SER A 36 -6.02 6.27 3.70
N GLN A 37 -5.71 7.33 4.47
CA GLN A 37 -4.91 8.46 3.97
C GLN A 37 -3.51 8.03 3.53
N LEU A 38 -2.83 7.22 4.34
CA LEU A 38 -1.51 6.69 4.02
C LEU A 38 -1.55 5.84 2.76
N ARG A 39 -2.57 4.97 2.62
CA ARG A 39 -2.74 4.15 1.42
C ARG A 39 -2.93 5.00 0.17
N VAL A 40 -3.77 6.03 0.22
CA VAL A 40 -3.95 6.96 -0.91
C VAL A 40 -2.63 7.63 -1.27
N ALA A 41 -1.85 8.08 -0.29
CA ALA A 41 -0.54 8.69 -0.55
C ALA A 41 0.45 7.70 -1.21
N VAL A 42 0.51 6.47 -0.69
CA VAL A 42 1.36 5.40 -1.26
C VAL A 42 0.90 5.03 -2.67
N GLU A 43 -0.39 4.83 -2.88
CA GLU A 43 -0.98 4.49 -4.18
C GLU A 43 -0.70 5.59 -5.22
N ASN A 44 -0.88 6.86 -4.86
CA ASN A 44 -0.55 8.00 -5.73
C ASN A 44 0.94 8.03 -6.07
N ALA A 45 1.83 7.84 -5.08
CA ALA A 45 3.28 7.80 -5.32
C ALA A 45 3.68 6.66 -6.27
N PHE A 46 3.13 5.46 -6.06
CA PHE A 46 3.32 4.34 -6.98
C PHE A 46 2.70 4.58 -8.35
N GLY A 47 1.60 5.32 -8.44
CA GLY A 47 0.99 5.76 -9.70
C GLY A 47 1.97 6.62 -10.51
N CYS A 48 2.56 7.64 -9.89
CA CYS A 48 3.60 8.48 -10.51
C CYS A 48 4.81 7.65 -10.97
N LEU A 49 5.31 6.75 -10.11
CA LEU A 49 6.41 5.84 -10.43
C LEU A 49 6.09 4.93 -11.63
N LYS A 50 4.92 4.31 -11.66
CA LYS A 50 4.50 3.43 -12.78
C LYS A 50 4.24 4.20 -14.08
N GLY A 51 3.83 5.45 -13.98
CA GLY A 51 3.73 6.35 -15.13
C GLY A 51 5.10 6.57 -15.77
N ARG A 52 6.10 6.92 -14.94
CA ARG A 52 7.46 7.26 -15.41
C ARG A 52 8.33 6.05 -15.76
N PHE A 53 8.13 4.93 -15.06
CA PHE A 53 8.91 3.70 -15.25
C PHE A 53 7.99 2.55 -15.68
N PRO A 54 7.70 2.41 -17.00
CA PRO A 54 6.85 1.33 -17.51
C PRO A 54 7.30 -0.08 -17.14
N ALA A 55 8.59 -0.27 -16.85
CA ALA A 55 9.15 -1.52 -16.34
C ALA A 55 8.46 -2.03 -15.06
N LEU A 56 7.87 -1.14 -14.25
CA LEU A 56 7.10 -1.51 -13.06
C LEU A 56 5.74 -2.15 -13.37
N ARG A 57 5.22 -2.04 -14.60
CA ARG A 57 3.94 -2.68 -14.98
C ARG A 57 4.06 -4.19 -15.11
N ASN A 58 5.23 -4.69 -15.52
CA ASN A 58 5.50 -6.11 -15.73
C ASN A 58 6.49 -6.68 -14.70
N PHE A 59 6.47 -6.13 -13.49
CA PHE A 59 7.51 -6.41 -12.51
C PHE A 59 7.43 -7.86 -11.99
N PRO A 60 8.45 -8.71 -12.20
CA PRO A 60 8.38 -10.13 -11.86
C PRO A 60 8.45 -10.32 -10.35
N GLY A 61 7.31 -10.69 -9.74
CA GLY A 61 7.15 -10.80 -8.28
C GLY A 61 7.82 -12.01 -7.60
N HIS A 62 8.93 -12.50 -8.13
CA HIS A 62 9.53 -13.79 -7.70
C HIS A 62 10.44 -13.64 -6.47
N ASN A 63 10.98 -12.43 -6.21
CA ASN A 63 11.87 -12.17 -5.08
C ASN A 63 11.52 -10.83 -4.40
N ILE A 64 10.86 -10.91 -3.24
CA ILE A 64 10.40 -9.75 -2.46
C ILE A 64 11.54 -8.79 -2.10
N HIS A 65 12.72 -9.30 -1.73
CA HIS A 65 13.86 -8.44 -1.39
C HIS A 65 14.33 -7.62 -2.60
N GLN A 66 14.46 -8.27 -3.75
CA GLN A 66 14.79 -7.56 -4.99
C GLN A 66 13.72 -6.54 -5.35
N MET A 67 12.45 -6.85 -5.12
CA MET A 67 11.36 -5.92 -5.37
C MET A 67 11.49 -4.64 -4.52
N TYR A 68 11.76 -4.78 -3.22
CA TYR A 68 11.99 -3.64 -2.34
C TYR A 68 13.18 -2.79 -2.81
N CYS A 69 14.33 -3.42 -3.10
CA CYS A 69 15.50 -2.70 -3.58
C CYS A 69 15.23 -1.96 -4.90
N THR A 70 14.47 -2.57 -5.82
CA THR A 70 14.12 -1.90 -7.08
C THR A 70 13.20 -0.71 -6.86
N VAL A 71 12.15 -0.86 -6.04
CA VAL A 71 11.25 0.26 -5.73
C VAL A 71 12.01 1.40 -5.05
N GLU A 72 12.88 1.09 -4.11
CA GLU A 72 13.73 2.08 -3.43
C GLU A 72 14.66 2.81 -4.42
N ALA A 73 15.33 2.07 -5.29
CA ALA A 73 16.18 2.66 -6.34
C ALA A 73 15.37 3.59 -7.26
N LEU A 74 14.15 3.19 -7.65
CA LEU A 74 13.30 3.99 -8.51
C LEU A 74 12.76 5.25 -7.82
N LEU A 75 12.51 5.22 -6.50
CA LEU A 75 12.18 6.41 -5.72
C LEU A 75 13.34 7.42 -5.73
N ILE A 76 14.58 6.93 -5.53
CA ILE A 76 15.77 7.79 -5.58
C ILE A 76 15.92 8.41 -6.98
N VAL A 77 15.83 7.60 -8.03
CA VAL A 77 15.94 8.08 -9.41
C VAL A 77 14.82 9.07 -9.72
N HIS A 78 13.58 8.79 -9.30
CA HIS A 78 12.44 9.70 -9.47
C HIS A 78 12.73 11.09 -8.87
N ASN A 79 13.24 11.14 -7.64
CA ASN A 79 13.57 12.41 -7.00
C ASN A 79 14.65 13.19 -7.77
N ILE A 80 15.67 12.49 -8.27
CA ILE A 80 16.73 13.11 -9.06
C ILE A 80 16.14 13.72 -10.33
N VAL A 81 15.36 12.96 -11.11
CA VAL A 81 14.83 13.46 -12.39
C VAL A 81 13.76 14.57 -12.20
N GLU A 82 13.00 14.53 -11.10
CA GLU A 82 12.11 15.64 -10.70
C GLU A 82 12.90 16.90 -10.39
N GLU A 83 14.01 16.79 -9.64
CA GLU A 83 14.88 17.94 -9.33
C GLU A 83 15.48 18.59 -10.59
N PHE A 84 15.80 17.78 -11.61
CA PHE A 84 16.26 18.27 -12.90
C PHE A 84 15.14 18.81 -13.82
N GLY A 85 13.87 18.72 -13.41
CA GLY A 85 12.73 19.18 -14.20
C GLY A 85 12.49 18.37 -15.47
N ASP A 86 12.87 17.09 -15.46
CA ASP A 86 12.62 16.17 -16.56
C ASP A 86 11.11 16.06 -16.83
N ASP A 87 10.72 16.11 -18.10
CA ASP A 87 9.30 16.01 -18.49
C ASP A 87 8.96 14.55 -18.79
N PRO A 88 8.13 13.90 -17.94
CA PRO A 88 7.82 12.49 -18.10
C PRO A 88 6.99 12.21 -19.37
N THR A 89 6.37 13.21 -19.99
CA THR A 89 5.63 13.05 -21.25
C THR A 89 6.52 12.73 -22.45
N THR A 90 7.83 12.96 -22.31
CA THR A 90 8.83 12.65 -23.33
C THR A 90 9.25 11.17 -23.34
N ILE A 91 8.86 10.41 -22.31
CA ILE A 91 9.19 8.99 -22.17
C ILE A 91 8.28 8.16 -23.06
N ASP A 92 8.86 7.29 -23.88
CA ASP A 92 8.11 6.37 -24.73
C ASP A 92 7.23 5.43 -23.89
N GLY A 93 5.94 5.35 -24.24
CA GLY A 93 4.93 4.61 -23.48
C GLY A 93 4.39 5.31 -22.23
N PHE A 94 4.79 6.57 -21.96
CA PHE A 94 4.13 7.39 -20.94
C PHE A 94 2.71 7.72 -21.41
N ASN A 95 1.71 7.25 -20.66
CA ASN A 95 0.31 7.53 -20.96
C ASN A 95 -0.30 8.57 -20.00
N GLY A 96 0.39 8.93 -18.91
CA GLY A 96 -0.15 9.84 -17.88
C GLY A 96 -1.44 9.35 -17.21
N VAL A 97 -1.84 8.11 -17.48
CA VAL A 97 -3.06 7.49 -16.94
C VAL A 97 -2.64 6.35 -15.99
N GLU A 98 -3.24 6.32 -14.81
CA GLU A 98 -3.12 5.17 -13.91
C GLU A 98 -3.60 3.90 -14.62
N ASP A 99 -2.88 2.80 -14.45
CA ASP A 99 -3.10 1.56 -15.20
C ASP A 99 -4.56 1.06 -15.03
N PRO A 100 -5.38 1.01 -16.10
CA PRO A 100 -6.76 0.51 -16.01
C PRO A 100 -6.81 -1.00 -15.66
N HIS A 101 -5.69 -1.71 -15.78
CA HIS A 101 -5.51 -3.10 -15.35
C HIS A 101 -4.88 -3.24 -13.96
N ALA A 102 -4.86 -2.18 -13.14
CA ALA A 102 -4.59 -2.32 -11.71
C ALA A 102 -5.45 -3.44 -11.08
N ALA A 103 -6.68 -3.65 -11.59
CA ALA A 103 -7.57 -4.74 -11.18
C ALA A 103 -7.08 -6.15 -11.55
N GLU A 104 -6.28 -6.33 -12.61
CA GLU A 104 -5.86 -7.65 -13.12
C GLU A 104 -4.61 -8.19 -12.40
N ALA A 105 -3.75 -7.32 -11.87
CA ALA A 105 -2.67 -7.71 -10.97
C ALA A 105 -3.18 -8.36 -9.65
N PHE A 106 -4.49 -8.30 -9.40
CA PHE A 106 -5.21 -8.95 -8.31
C PHE A 106 -5.97 -10.22 -8.75
N GLN A 107 -5.52 -10.91 -9.80
CA GLN A 107 -6.14 -12.19 -10.18
C GLN A 107 -6.20 -13.10 -8.95
N ALA A 108 -7.43 -13.45 -8.58
CA ALA A 108 -7.82 -13.97 -7.27
C ALA A 108 -6.87 -15.05 -6.77
N CYS A 109 -6.31 -14.85 -5.58
CA CYS A 109 -5.80 -15.99 -4.81
C CYS A 109 -6.99 -16.94 -4.60
N PRO A 110 -6.87 -18.23 -4.93
CA PRO A 110 -7.98 -19.17 -4.81
C PRO A 110 -8.56 -19.10 -3.40
N ASP A 111 -9.89 -19.03 -3.40
CA ASP A 111 -10.74 -18.84 -2.24
C ASP A 111 -10.43 -19.85 -1.12
N ARG A 112 -10.50 -19.36 0.12
CA ARG A 112 -10.34 -20.07 1.41
C ARG A 112 -9.03 -20.83 1.60
N LEU A 113 -8.16 -20.30 2.46
CA LEU A 113 -7.10 -21.08 3.09
C LEU A 113 -7.08 -20.77 4.59
N ASP A 114 -6.88 -21.84 5.35
CA ASP A 114 -7.11 -22.04 6.78
C ASP A 114 -6.43 -21.02 7.71
N GLU A 115 -6.60 -21.18 9.03
CA GLU A 115 -6.02 -20.38 10.12
C GLU A 115 -4.47 -20.28 10.07
N ASP A 116 -3.93 -19.58 9.07
CA ASP A 116 -2.51 -19.49 8.73
C ASP A 116 -1.78 -18.48 9.64
N ASP A 117 -0.51 -18.79 9.95
CA ASP A 117 0.45 -17.92 10.67
C ASP A 117 0.51 -16.47 10.13
N LEU A 118 0.21 -16.28 8.84
CA LEU A 118 0.17 -14.95 8.22
C LEU A 118 -1.00 -14.09 8.73
N PHE A 119 -2.15 -14.67 9.04
CA PHE A 119 -3.26 -13.92 9.63
C PHE A 119 -2.88 -13.37 11.01
N TRP A 120 -2.28 -14.22 11.84
CA TRP A 120 -1.75 -13.82 13.15
C TRP A 120 -0.66 -12.77 13.03
N THR A 121 0.22 -12.89 12.03
CA THR A 121 1.25 -11.90 11.73
C THR A 121 0.65 -10.54 11.37
N GLY A 122 -0.36 -10.51 10.50
CA GLY A 122 -1.07 -9.27 10.13
C GLY A 122 -1.76 -8.61 11.32
N LEU A 123 -2.37 -9.41 12.20
CA LEU A 123 -2.99 -8.93 13.43
C LEU A 123 -1.96 -8.35 14.41
N LEU A 124 -0.83 -9.02 14.59
CA LEU A 124 0.29 -8.57 15.42
C LEU A 124 0.89 -7.27 14.89
N GLN A 125 1.09 -7.16 13.58
CA GLN A 125 1.58 -5.95 12.92
C GLN A 125 0.60 -4.77 13.11
N ARG A 126 -0.71 -4.99 12.92
CA ARG A 126 -1.72 -3.94 13.20
C ARG A 126 -1.64 -3.46 14.64
N LYS A 127 -1.49 -4.37 15.60
CA LYS A 127 -1.37 -4.02 17.04
C LYS A 127 -0.09 -3.23 17.32
N ALA A 128 1.04 -3.64 16.73
CA ALA A 128 2.31 -2.91 16.84
C ALA A 128 2.21 -1.49 16.26
N LEU A 129 1.60 -1.34 15.08
CA LEU A 129 1.40 -0.05 14.42
C LEU A 129 0.44 0.87 15.19
N MET A 130 -0.61 0.30 15.79
CA MET A 130 -1.51 1.04 16.68
C MET A 130 -0.75 1.61 17.88
N ASN A 131 0.08 0.79 18.53
CA ASN A 131 0.90 1.26 19.64
C ASN A 131 1.87 2.36 19.19
N TYR A 132 2.57 2.16 18.08
CA TYR A 132 3.47 3.17 17.50
C TYR A 132 2.75 4.49 17.20
N SER A 133 1.55 4.45 16.59
CA SER A 133 0.78 5.67 16.30
C SER A 133 0.36 6.42 17.57
N LYS A 134 0.06 5.70 18.65
CA LYS A 134 -0.31 6.29 19.94
C LYS A 134 0.90 6.94 20.62
N GLU A 135 2.07 6.35 20.48
CA GLU A 135 3.34 6.89 20.99
C GLU A 135 3.77 8.15 20.24
N GLN A 136 3.56 8.21 18.92
CA GLN A 136 3.92 9.38 18.10
C GLN A 136 2.95 10.57 18.25
N LEU A 137 1.71 10.34 18.70
CA LEU A 137 0.70 11.40 18.94
C LEU A 137 0.75 11.99 20.37
N LEU A 138 1.72 11.59 21.18
CA LEU A 138 1.94 12.08 22.57
C LEU A 138 3.10 13.09 22.70
N LEU A 139 3.60 13.63 21.58
CA LEU A 139 4.47 14.82 21.50
C LEU A 139 3.67 16.00 20.92
#